data_AF-A0A7R9RPL9-F1
#
_entry.id   AF-A0A7R9RPL9-F1
#
_cell.length_a   1.000
_cell.length_b   1.000
_cell.length_c   1.000
_cell.angle_alpha   90.00
_cell.angle_beta   90.00
_cell.angle_gamma   90.00
#
_symmetry.space_group_name_H-M   'P 1'
#
loop_
_entity.id
_entity.type
_entity.pdbx_description
1 polymer ?
#
loop_
_entity_poly.entity_id
_entity_poly.type
_entity_poly.pdbx_seq_one_letter_code
_entity_poly.pdbx_strand_id
1 'polypeptide(L)'
;KCNFTMDPPNVLYFENFFMNMELLSLLADAGFRATGTIRENRVRRTCPLKSSKEVKKSARGESDYVYDRTSEVLLVRWHDNNVVTVATNHDSLEPFLVIKWTVKGQKDCENTQFDF
;
A
#
# COMPACT_ATOMS: atom_id res chain seq x y z
N LYS A 1 37.01 6.27 4.77
CA LYS A 1 35.78 5.47 5.00
C LYS A 1 34.88 6.30 5.91
N CYS A 2 33.95 7.05 5.34
CA CYS A 2 33.05 7.89 6.10
C CYS A 2 31.80 7.06 6.38
N ASN A 3 31.61 6.66 7.63
CA ASN A 3 30.41 5.99 8.09
C ASN A 3 29.33 7.05 8.25
N PHE A 4 28.39 7.11 7.30
CA PHE A 4 27.11 7.77 7.56
C PHE A 4 26.34 6.88 8.54
N THR A 5 26.26 7.30 9.80
CA THR A 5 25.19 6.83 10.67
C THR A 5 23.90 7.35 10.08
N MET A 6 23.10 6.44 9.51
CA MET A 6 21.81 6.74 8.91
C MET A 6 20.91 7.28 10.05
N ASP A 7 20.55 8.56 9.98
CA ASP A 7 19.38 9.10 10.69
C ASP A 7 18.18 8.14 10.49
N PRO A 8 17.17 8.10 11.38
CA PRO A 8 16.00 7.25 11.18
C PRO A 8 15.51 7.39 9.73
N PRO A 9 15.30 6.28 9.02
CA PRO A 9 15.15 6.32 7.57
C PRO A 9 13.94 7.19 7.23
N ASN A 10 14.20 8.35 6.63
CA ASN A 10 13.15 9.26 6.20
C ASN A 10 12.31 8.53 5.13
N VAL A 11 11.01 8.40 5.38
CA VAL A 11 10.06 7.81 4.43
C VAL A 11 9.42 8.92 3.61
N LEU A 12 9.45 8.78 2.30
CA LEU A 12 8.81 9.69 1.36
C LEU A 12 7.35 9.27 1.15
N TYR A 13 6.42 10.20 1.36
CA TYR A 13 5.00 9.97 1.10
C TYR A 13 4.55 10.74 -0.14
N PHE A 14 3.99 10.02 -1.12
CA PHE A 14 3.55 10.59 -2.39
C PHE A 14 2.03 10.58 -2.55
N GLU A 15 1.51 11.72 -2.97
CA GLU A 15 0.15 11.87 -3.45
C GLU A 15 -0.06 11.15 -4.79
N ASN A 16 -1.31 10.77 -5.03
CA ASN A 16 -1.75 10.02 -6.20
C ASN A 16 -1.28 10.60 -7.54
N PHE A 17 -1.12 11.92 -7.65
CA PHE A 17 -0.71 12.54 -8.91
C PHE A 17 0.70 12.12 -9.35
N PHE A 18 1.66 12.04 -8.42
CA PHE A 18 3.07 11.77 -8.71
C PHE A 18 3.42 10.28 -8.66
N MET A 19 2.54 9.46 -8.09
CA MET A 19 2.84 8.06 -7.82
C MET A 19 2.78 7.15 -9.05
N ASN A 20 3.85 6.37 -9.27
CA ASN A 20 3.90 5.26 -10.23
C ASN A 20 4.88 4.17 -9.74
N MET A 21 4.80 2.97 -10.31
CA MET A 21 5.63 1.82 -9.87
C MET A 21 7.13 1.99 -10.20
N GLU A 22 7.45 2.68 -11.29
CA GLU A 22 8.84 2.89 -11.72
C GLU A 22 9.58 3.85 -10.79
N LEU A 23 8.89 4.89 -10.31
CA LEU A 23 9.37 5.80 -9.29
C LEU A 23 9.74 5.06 -8.00
N LEU A 24 8.89 4.13 -7.55
CA LEU A 24 9.18 3.34 -6.35
C LEU A 24 10.43 2.47 -6.50
N SER A 25 10.59 1.84 -7.67
CA SER A 25 11.79 1.04 -7.98
C SER A 25 13.04 1.93 -8.01
N LEU A 26 12.97 3.09 -8.66
CA LEU A 26 14.09 4.02 -8.74
C LEU A 26 14.48 4.59 -7.36
N LEU A 27 13.49 4.86 -6.51
CA LEU A 27 13.74 5.29 -5.13
C LEU A 27 14.35 4.17 -4.30
N ALA A 28 13.92 2.92 -4.49
CA ALA A 28 14.51 1.76 -3.82
C ALA A 28 15.99 1.59 -4.22
N ASP A 29 16.29 1.67 -5.53
CA ASP A 29 17.68 1.60 -6.05
C ASP A 29 18.56 2.72 -5.50
N ALA A 30 17.98 3.91 -5.27
CA ALA A 30 18.65 5.05 -4.66
C ALA A 30 18.74 4.97 -3.11
N GLY A 31 18.19 3.92 -2.49
CA GLY A 31 18.21 3.71 -1.04
C GLY A 31 17.14 4.49 -0.26
N PHE A 32 16.14 5.05 -0.95
CA PHE A 32 15.03 5.78 -0.34
C PHE A 32 13.81 4.89 -0.12
N ARG A 33 13.20 5.04 1.06
CA ARG A 33 11.91 4.44 1.38
C ARG A 33 10.80 5.35 0.92
N ALA A 34 9.80 4.78 0.27
CA ALA A 34 8.69 5.52 -0.29
C ALA A 34 7.38 4.73 -0.22
N THR A 35 6.30 5.44 0.10
CA THR A 35 4.93 4.96 0.12
C THR A 35 4.03 5.99 -0.55
N GLY A 36 3.01 5.54 -1.28
CA GLY A 36 2.07 6.48 -1.88
C GLY A 36 0.82 5.82 -2.40
N THR A 37 -0.21 6.64 -2.61
CA THR A 37 -1.45 6.19 -3.23
C THR A 37 -1.26 6.08 -4.74
N ILE A 38 -1.74 5.01 -5.37
CA ILE A 38 -1.59 4.78 -6.81
C ILE A 38 -2.95 4.58 -7.47
N ARG A 39 -3.20 5.25 -8.60
CA ARG A 39 -4.38 4.96 -9.43
C ARG A 39 -4.25 3.59 -10.08
N GLU A 40 -5.38 2.89 -10.18
CA GLU A 40 -5.47 1.58 -10.82
C GLU A 40 -4.90 1.56 -12.25
N ASN A 41 -5.09 2.62 -13.04
CA ASN A 41 -4.57 2.69 -14.41
C ASN A 41 -3.04 2.80 -14.51
N ARG A 42 -2.34 2.98 -13.37
CA ARG A 42 -0.87 3.03 -13.27
C ARG A 42 -0.28 1.73 -12.71
N VAL A 43 -1.13 0.82 -12.25
CA VAL A 43 -0.73 -0.54 -11.88
C VAL A 43 -0.58 -1.35 -13.17
N ARG A 44 0.48 -2.17 -13.25
CA ARG A 44 0.73 -3.02 -14.42
C ARG A 44 -0.46 -3.95 -14.65
N ARG A 45 -0.92 -4.09 -15.90
CA ARG A 45 -2.06 -4.98 -16.25
C ARG A 45 -1.82 -6.44 -15.92
N THR A 46 -0.56 -6.86 -15.84
CA THR A 46 -0.15 -8.22 -15.48
C THR A 46 -0.14 -8.48 -13.97
N CYS A 47 -0.37 -7.45 -13.15
CA CYS A 47 -0.43 -7.59 -11.70
C CYS A 47 -1.68 -8.38 -11.30
N PRO A 48 -1.56 -9.49 -10.55
CA PRO A 48 -2.71 -10.33 -10.16
C PRO A 48 -3.57 -9.72 -9.04
N LEU A 49 -3.57 -8.39 -8.91
CA LEU A 49 -4.34 -7.66 -7.91
C LEU A 49 -5.79 -7.54 -8.37
N LYS A 50 -6.76 -7.82 -7.51
CA LYS A 50 -8.19 -7.67 -7.80
C LYS A 50 -8.49 -6.28 -8.35
N SER A 51 -9.32 -6.22 -9.38
CA SER A 51 -9.74 -4.95 -9.96
C SER A 51 -10.55 -4.12 -8.96
N SER A 52 -10.60 -2.80 -9.15
CA SER A 52 -11.45 -1.93 -8.33
C SER A 52 -12.92 -2.37 -8.35
N LYS A 53 -13.39 -2.92 -9.47
CA LYS A 53 -14.75 -3.45 -9.60
C LYS A 53 -14.99 -4.68 -8.73
N GLU A 54 -14.00 -5.54 -8.57
CA GLU A 54 -14.10 -6.74 -7.72
C GLU A 54 -14.02 -6.37 -6.25
N VAL A 55 -13.08 -5.50 -5.87
CA VAL A 55 -12.93 -5.01 -4.48
C VAL A 55 -14.15 -4.18 -4.05
N LYS A 56 -14.81 -3.46 -4.96
CA LYS A 56 -16.04 -2.72 -4.61
C LYS A 56 -17.25 -3.63 -4.33
N LYS A 57 -17.20 -4.90 -4.76
CA LYS A 57 -18.25 -5.90 -4.47
C LYS A 57 -18.04 -6.60 -3.13
N SER A 58 -16.84 -6.57 -2.58
CA SER A 58 -16.55 -7.16 -1.28
C SER A 58 -17.04 -6.29 -0.13
N ALA A 59 -17.06 -6.82 1.09
CA ALA A 59 -17.42 -6.03 2.25
C ALA A 59 -16.44 -4.85 2.43
N ARG A 60 -16.94 -3.74 2.98
CA ARG A 60 -16.06 -2.63 3.39
C ARG A 60 -15.07 -3.16 4.42
N GLY A 61 -13.80 -2.79 4.28
CA GLY A 61 -12.69 -3.30 5.09
C GLY A 61 -11.94 -4.48 4.48
N GLU A 62 -12.49 -5.14 3.45
CA GLU A 62 -11.76 -6.20 2.75
C GLU A 62 -10.63 -5.65 1.89
N SER A 63 -9.49 -6.34 1.92
CA SER A 63 -8.27 -5.99 1.21
C SER A 63 -7.75 -7.13 0.34
N ASP A 64 -6.98 -6.76 -0.66
CA ASP A 64 -6.20 -7.63 -1.53
C ASP A 64 -4.79 -7.04 -1.68
N TYR A 65 -3.78 -7.89 -1.83
CA TYR A 65 -2.40 -7.43 -1.90
C TYR A 65 -1.57 -8.29 -2.84
N VAL A 66 -0.53 -7.68 -3.41
CA VAL A 66 0.46 -8.36 -4.26
C VAL A 66 1.82 -7.80 -3.92
N TYR A 67 2.79 -8.68 -3.70
CA TYR A 67 4.20 -8.31 -3.61
C TYR A 67 4.90 -8.66 -4.93
N ASP A 68 5.36 -7.65 -5.67
CA ASP A 68 6.18 -7.86 -6.86
C ASP A 68 7.64 -8.08 -6.46
N ARG A 69 8.09 -9.33 -6.50
CA ARG A 69 9.48 -9.69 -6.20
C ARG A 69 10.50 -9.12 -7.19
N THR A 70 10.07 -8.71 -8.38
CA THR A 70 10.97 -8.16 -9.40
C THR A 70 11.33 -6.71 -9.09
N SER A 71 10.36 -5.94 -8.61
CA SER A 71 10.54 -4.52 -8.29
C SER A 71 10.61 -4.25 -6.78
N GLU A 72 10.48 -5.30 -5.96
CA GLU A 72 10.43 -5.23 -4.48
C GLU A 72 9.38 -4.24 -3.96
N VAL A 73 8.25 -4.16 -4.67
CA VAL A 73 7.13 -3.28 -4.32
C VAL A 73 5.95 -4.10 -3.82
N LEU A 74 5.43 -3.73 -2.66
CA LEU A 74 4.14 -4.18 -2.15
C LEU A 74 3.03 -3.27 -2.65
N LEU A 75 2.02 -3.86 -3.26
CA LEU A 75 0.75 -3.23 -3.62
C LEU A 75 -0.35 -3.74 -2.70
N VAL A 76 -1.14 -2.82 -2.17
CA VAL A 76 -2.27 -3.09 -1.30
C VAL A 76 -3.49 -2.35 -1.83
N ARG A 77 -4.63 -3.03 -1.91
CA ARG A 77 -5.89 -2.45 -2.34
C ARG A 77 -7.00 -2.86 -1.39
N TRP A 78 -7.84 -1.92 -0.97
CA TRP A 78 -8.95 -2.23 -0.07
C TRP A 78 -10.20 -1.40 -0.38
N HIS A 79 -11.34 -1.91 0.10
CA HIS A 79 -12.62 -1.24 0.01
C HIS A 79 -12.85 -0.36 1.24
N ASP A 80 -12.75 0.95 1.08
CA ASP A 80 -13.24 1.91 2.08
C ASP A 80 -14.52 2.63 1.56
N ASN A 81 -14.67 3.95 1.69
CA ASN A 81 -15.74 4.71 1.05
C ASN A 81 -15.63 4.62 -0.49
N ASN A 82 -14.41 4.48 -0.98
CA ASN A 82 -14.08 4.10 -2.35
C ASN A 82 -12.90 3.13 -2.32
N VAL A 83 -12.56 2.54 -3.46
CA VAL A 83 -11.40 1.65 -3.56
C VAL A 83 -10.12 2.48 -3.51
N VAL A 84 -9.25 2.16 -2.55
CA VAL A 84 -7.93 2.77 -2.39
C VAL A 84 -6.88 1.75 -2.80
N THR A 85 -5.81 2.20 -3.45
CA THR A 85 -4.61 1.39 -3.69
C THR A 85 -3.40 2.15 -3.22
N VAL A 86 -2.56 1.49 -2.42
CA VAL A 86 -1.27 1.99 -1.94
C VAL A 86 -0.17 1.09 -2.47
N ALA A 87 0.98 1.70 -2.74
CA ALA A 87 2.21 1.00 -3.08
C ALA A 87 3.33 1.48 -2.16
N THR A 88 4.19 0.55 -1.73
CA THR A 88 5.36 0.80 -0.87
C THR A 88 6.53 -0.07 -1.31
N ASN A 89 7.75 0.46 -1.22
CA ASN A 89 8.99 -0.24 -1.60
C ASN A 89 9.80 -0.76 -0.40
N HIS A 90 9.28 -0.66 0.81
CA HIS A 90 10.04 -0.99 2.02
C HIS A 90 9.26 -1.80 3.04
N ASP A 91 7.93 -1.82 2.95
CA ASP A 91 7.11 -2.62 3.85
C ASP A 91 6.94 -4.05 3.32
N SER A 92 6.89 -4.97 4.27
CA SER A 92 6.55 -6.36 4.04
C SER A 92 5.22 -6.66 4.71
N LEU A 93 4.60 -7.77 4.33
CA LEU A 93 3.36 -8.25 4.93
C LEU A 93 3.68 -8.93 6.28
N GLU A 94 4.08 -8.15 7.29
CA GLU A 94 4.10 -8.59 8.68
C GLU A 94 2.70 -8.45 9.33
N PRO A 95 2.38 -9.25 10.36
CA PRO A 95 1.02 -9.73 10.60
C PRO A 95 0.01 -8.61 10.83
N PHE A 96 -1.08 -8.70 10.07
CA PHE A 96 -2.25 -7.85 10.15
C PHE A 96 -2.71 -7.65 11.60
N LEU A 97 -2.69 -6.39 12.06
CA LEU A 97 -3.40 -6.01 13.27
C LEU A 97 -4.89 -5.91 12.93
N VAL A 98 -5.67 -6.86 13.44
CA VAL A 98 -7.13 -6.74 13.44
C VAL A 98 -7.50 -5.68 14.46
N ILE A 99 -7.81 -4.49 13.97
CA ILE A 99 -8.32 -3.40 14.79
C ILE A 99 -9.84 -3.32 14.67
N LYS A 100 -10.51 -3.37 15.82
CA LYS A 100 -11.96 -3.16 15.93
C LYS A 100 -12.24 -1.68 16.09
N TRP A 101 -12.93 -1.10 15.12
CA TRP A 101 -13.49 0.24 15.24
C TRP A 101 -14.95 0.15 15.67
N THR A 102 -15.27 0.61 16.88
CA THR A 102 -16.65 0.75 17.32
C THR A 102 -17.21 2.10 16.87
N VAL A 103 -18.06 2.10 15.85
CA VAL A 103 -18.86 3.28 15.48
C VAL A 103 -20.09 3.30 16.39
N LYS A 104 -20.30 4.39 17.13
CA LYS A 104 -21.49 4.55 17.99
C LYS A 104 -22.76 4.36 17.14
N GLY A 105 -23.46 3.24 17.34
CA GLY A 105 -24.75 2.94 16.70
C GLY A 105 -24.74 1.97 15.51
N GLN A 106 -23.60 1.36 15.15
CA GLN A 106 -23.55 0.33 14.10
C GLN A 106 -22.75 -0.91 14.57
N LYS A 107 -23.11 -2.09 14.04
CA LYS A 107 -22.49 -3.38 14.38
C LYS A 107 -20.99 -3.35 14.11
N ASP A 108 -20.21 -4.03 14.96
CA ASP A 108 -18.75 -4.09 14.90
C ASP A 108 -18.25 -4.36 13.47
N CYS A 109 -17.39 -3.47 12.97
CA CYS A 109 -16.68 -3.66 11.71
C CYS A 109 -15.25 -4.08 12.03
N GLU A 110 -14.90 -5.31 11.66
CA GLU A 110 -13.51 -5.79 11.68
C GLU A 110 -12.87 -5.34 10.37
N ASN A 111 -11.86 -4.47 10.46
CA ASN A 111 -11.13 -3.96 9.30
C ASN A 111 -9.66 -4.35 9.42
N THR A 112 -9.07 -4.74 8.30
CA THR A 112 -7.63 -4.95 8.18
C THR A 112 -6.97 -3.60 7.92
N GLN A 113 -6.15 -3.11 8.85
CA GLN A 113 -5.36 -1.90 8.64
C GLN A 113 -3.90 -2.27 8.40
N PHE A 114 -3.33 -1.63 7.38
CA PHE A 114 -1.91 -1.65 7.10
C PHE A 114 -1.30 -0.46 7.83
N ASP A 115 -0.34 -0.73 8.71
CA ASP A 115 0.49 0.33 9.30
C ASP A 115 1.55 0.71 8.27
N PHE A 116 1.42 1.92 7.71
CA PHE A 116 2.35 2.56 6.77
C PHE A 116 3.01 3.79 7.41
#